data_AF-A0A1J0U191-F1
#
_entry.id   AF-A0A1J0U191-F1
#
_cell.length_a   1.000
_cell.length_b   1.000
_cell.length_c   1.000
_cell.angle_alpha   90.00
_cell.angle_beta   90.00
_cell.angle_gamma   90.00
#
_symmetry.space_group_name_H-M   'P 1'
#
loop_
_entity.id
_entity.type
_entity.pdbx_description
1 polymer ?
#
loop_
_entity_poly.entity_id
_entity_poly.type
_entity_poly.pdbx_seq_one_letter_code
_entity_poly.pdbx_strand_id
1 'polypeptide(L)' 'MEKINNIVKQIEQVKQICGEDFTKWPNNMAPDILKVVYEQLKEVQNEKS' A
#
# COMPACT_ATOMS: atom_id res chain seq x y z
N MET A 1 3.75 15.28 -1.92
CA MET A 1 4.87 14.32 -1.80
C MET A 1 4.95 13.71 -0.42
N GLU A 2 5.20 14.50 0.63
CA GLU A 2 5.40 13.96 2.00
C GLU A 2 4.25 13.06 2.49
N LYS A 3 2.99 13.45 2.25
CA LYS A 3 1.82 12.66 2.63
C LYS A 3 1.75 11.29 1.91
N ILE A 4 2.06 11.24 0.62
CA ILE A 4 2.03 10.00 -0.17
C ILE A 4 3.15 9.06 0.28
N ASN A 5 4.35 9.60 0.50
CA ASN A 5 5.48 8.83 1.03
C ASN A 5 5.19 8.26 2.41
N ASN A 6 4.48 9.01 3.26
CA ASN A 6 4.08 8.52 4.57
C ASN A 6 3.04 7.40 4.48
N ILE A 7 2.06 7.53 3.57
CA ILE A 7 1.06 6.48 3.31
C ILE A 7 1.72 5.20 2.81
N VAL A 8 2.60 5.29 1.81
CA VAL A 8 3.31 4.10 1.28
C VAL A 8 4.16 3.44 2.38
N LYS A 9 4.86 4.22 3.21
CA LYS A 9 5.62 3.67 4.35
C LYS A 9 4.73 2.92 5.35
N GLN A 10 3.56 3.46 5.70
CA GLN A 10 2.62 2.78 6.58
C GLN A 10 2.10 1.48 5.96
N ILE A 11 1.84 1.48 4.66
CA ILE A 11 1.42 0.28 3.94
C ILE A 11 2.54 -0.78 3.94
N GLU A 12 3.80 -0.40 3.71
CA GLU A 12 4.94 -1.32 3.81
C GLU A 12 5.10 -1.93 5.22
N GLN A 13 4.80 -1.16 6.28
CA GLN A 13 4.80 -1.69 7.65
C GLN A 13 3.72 -2.77 7.84
N VAL A 14 2.51 -2.54 7.30
CA VAL A 14 1.45 -3.56 7.31
C VAL A 14 1.90 -4.79 6.52
N LYS A 15 2.53 -4.60 5.36
CA LYS A 15 3.10 -5.69 4.54
C LYS A 15 4.15 -6.50 5.29
N GLN A 16 5.01 -5.88 6.10
CA GLN A 16 6.00 -6.60 6.90
C GLN A 16 5.37 -7.47 7.99
N ILE A 17 4.21 -7.08 8.53
CA ILE A 17 3.49 -7.81 9.59
C ILE A 17 2.61 -8.91 9.00
N CYS A 18 1.83 -8.57 7.97
CA CYS A 18 0.81 -9.44 7.39
C CYS A 18 1.30 -10.27 6.20
N GLY A 19 2.49 -9.95 5.66
CA GLY A 19 3.01 -10.53 4.42
C GLY A 19 2.34 -9.95 3.17
N GLU A 20 2.59 -10.58 2.02
CA GLU A 20 2.04 -10.18 0.71
C GLU A 20 0.60 -10.67 0.48
N ASP A 21 0.01 -11.34 1.47
CA ASP A 21 -1.36 -11.83 1.43
C ASP A 21 -2.33 -10.74 1.85
N PHE A 22 -2.82 -9.97 0.87
CA PHE A 22 -3.75 -8.86 1.07
C PHE A 22 -5.08 -9.27 1.73
N THR A 23 -5.41 -10.57 1.78
CA THR A 23 -6.61 -11.07 2.47
C THR A 23 -6.49 -10.99 4.00
N LYS A 24 -5.26 -10.93 4.52
CA LYS A 24 -4.95 -10.89 5.96
C LYS A 24 -4.75 -9.49 6.51
N TRP A 25 -4.84 -8.48 5.65
CA TRP A 25 -4.60 -7.10 6.04
C TRP A 25 -5.79 -6.56 6.82
N PRO A 26 -5.57 -5.80 7.91
CA PRO A 26 -6.64 -5.29 8.78
C PRO A 26 -7.36 -4.10 8.13
N ASN A 27 -8.12 -4.36 7.06
CA ASN A 27 -8.79 -3.35 6.25
C ASN A 27 -10.14 -3.87 5.70
N ASN A 28 -11.06 -2.94 5.44
CA ASN A 28 -12.41 -3.24 4.96
C ASN A 28 -12.56 -3.25 3.43
N MET A 29 -11.53 -2.86 2.67
CA MET A 29 -11.50 -2.98 1.21
C MET A 29 -11.29 -4.43 0.76
N ALA A 30 -11.88 -4.79 -0.37
CA ALA A 30 -11.62 -6.07 -1.03
C ALA A 30 -10.12 -6.20 -1.36
N PRO A 31 -9.52 -7.40 -1.19
CA PRO A 31 -8.08 -7.62 -1.40
C PRO A 31 -7.57 -7.18 -2.77
N ASP A 32 -8.36 -7.41 -3.83
CA ASP A 32 -8.00 -7.01 -5.19
C ASP A 32 -7.92 -5.49 -5.36
N ILE A 33 -8.85 -4.76 -4.73
CA ILE A 33 -8.87 -3.29 -4.75
C ILE A 33 -7.69 -2.76 -3.93
N LEU A 34 -7.43 -3.35 -2.76
CA LEU A 34 -6.31 -2.96 -1.90
C LEU A 34 -4.97 -3.12 -2.62
N LYS A 35 -4.79 -4.22 -3.36
CA LYS A 35 -3.60 -4.45 -4.18
C LYS A 35 -3.44 -3.37 -5.26
N VAL A 36 -4.48 -3.10 -6.03
CA VAL A 36 -4.45 -2.08 -7.10
C VAL A 36 -4.12 -0.70 -6.55
N VAL A 37 -4.75 -0.30 -5.44
CA VAL A 37 -4.49 0.99 -4.80
C VAL A 37 -3.04 1.07 -4.32
N TYR A 38 -2.49 0.01 -3.74
CA TYR A 38 -1.09 -0.02 -3.31
C TYR A 38 -0.11 0.09 -4.49
N GLU A 39 -0.36 -0.60 -5.60
CA GLU A 39 0.46 -0.51 -6.81
C GLU A 39 0.42 0.91 -7.40
N GLN A 40 -0.77 1.52 -7.51
CA GLN A 40 -0.93 2.90 -7.97
C GLN A 40 -0.21 3.91 -7.05
N LEU A 41 -0.26 3.72 -5.73
CA LEU A 41 0.44 4.58 -4.79
C LEU A 41 1.96 4.48 -4.95
N LYS A 42 2.48 3.30 -5.30
CA LYS A 42 3.90 3.10 -5.63
C LYS A 42 4.29 3.76 -6.95
N GLU A 43 3.46 3.64 -7.99
CA GLU A 43 3.69 4.32 -9.27
C GLU A 43 3.75 5.82 -9.08
N VAL A 44 2.79 6.41 -8.36
CA VAL A 44 2.78 7.87 -8.07
C VAL A 44 3.99 8.30 -7.24
N GLN A 45 4.50 7.44 -6.36
CA GLN A 45 5.75 7.69 -5.63
C GLN A 45 6.96 7.69 -6.58
N ASN A 46 7.03 6.75 -7.53
CA ASN A 46 8.17 6.60 -8.45
C ASN A 46 8.17 7.62 -9.60
N GLU A 47 7.02 7.97 -10.17
CA GLU A 47 6.91 8.91 -11.29
C GLU A 47 7.28 10.36 -10.91
N LYS A 48 7.35 10.67 -9.62
CA LYS A 48 7.66 12.01 -9.11
C LYS A 48 8.92 12.05 -8.25
N SER A 49 9.71 10.97 -8.26
CA SER A 49 10.96 10.85 -7.52
C SER A 49 12.19 11.20 -8.35
#